data_AF-A0A7T4TZF0-F1
#
_entry.id   AF-A0A7T4TZF0-F1
#
_cell.length_a   1.000
_cell.length_b   1.000
_cell.length_c   1.000
_cell.angle_alpha   90.00
_cell.angle_beta   90.00
_cell.angle_gamma   90.00
#
_symmetry.space_group_name_H-M   'P 1'
#
loop_
_entity.id
_entity.type
_entity.pdbx_description
1 polymer ?
#
loop_
_entity_poly.entity_id
_entity_poly.type
_entity_poly.pdbx_seq_one_letter_code
_entity_poly.pdbx_strand_id
1 'polypeptide(L)' 'MTDSTENTATTDPADALKHAMIEQLMGIIGAPDDQGVADAADAVVRELDALLRAEPEPAA' A
#
# COMPACT_ATOMS: atom_id res chain seq x y z
N MET A 1 -0.26 -0.13 -38.10
CA MET A 1 -0.61 -1.31 -37.27
C MET A 1 0.55 -1.62 -36.35
N THR A 2 0.61 -0.90 -35.25
CA THR A 2 1.12 -1.41 -33.98
C THR A 2 0.13 -0.83 -33.00
N ASP A 3 -0.78 -1.69 -32.54
CA ASP A 3 -1.67 -1.43 -31.41
C ASP A 3 -0.89 -0.61 -30.37
N SER A 4 -1.37 0.60 -30.11
CA SER A 4 -1.17 1.22 -28.82
C SER A 4 -1.87 0.30 -27.84
N THR A 5 -1.18 -0.75 -27.42
CA THR A 5 -1.60 -1.62 -26.33
C THR A 5 -1.77 -0.70 -25.15
N GLU A 6 -3.03 -0.33 -24.96
CA GLU A 6 -3.61 0.26 -23.78
C GLU A 6 -2.86 -0.34 -22.59
N ASN A 7 -1.99 0.49 -21.99
CA ASN A 7 -1.42 0.22 -20.69
C ASN A 7 -2.60 0.35 -19.72
N THR A 8 -3.48 -0.65 -19.75
CA THR A 8 -4.42 -0.96 -18.69
C THR A 8 -3.54 -1.25 -17.51
N ALA A 9 -3.18 -0.18 -16.80
CA ALA A 9 -2.79 -0.20 -15.42
C ALA A 9 -3.95 -0.90 -14.70
N THR A 10 -3.91 -2.22 -14.73
CA THR A 10 -4.55 -3.03 -13.72
C THR A 10 -3.70 -2.72 -12.50
N THR A 11 -4.05 -1.61 -11.85
CA THR A 11 -3.55 -1.26 -10.54
C THR A 11 -4.04 -2.39 -9.67
N ASP A 12 -3.19 -3.41 -9.51
CA ASP A 12 -3.41 -4.45 -8.54
C ASP A 12 -3.67 -3.72 -7.21
N PRO A 13 -4.81 -3.95 -6.53
CA PRO A 13 -5.12 -3.30 -5.27
C PRO A 13 -3.97 -3.40 -4.27
N ALA A 14 -3.19 -4.49 -4.33
CA ALA A 14 -1.98 -4.68 -3.54
C ALA A 14 -0.85 -3.69 -3.90
N ASP A 15 -0.68 -3.35 -5.18
CA ASP A 15 0.36 -2.40 -5.61
C ASP A 15 -0.01 -0.94 -5.28
N ALA A 16 -1.30 -0.61 -5.30
CA ALA A 16 -1.78 0.68 -4.76
C ALA A 16 -1.49 0.81 -3.25
N LEU A 17 -1.74 -0.26 -2.49
CA LEU A 17 -1.47 -0.28 -1.05
C LEU A 17 0.03 -0.21 -0.73
N LYS A 18 0.88 -0.88 -1.51
CA LYS A 18 2.34 -0.76 -1.38
C LYS A 18 2.83 0.66 -1.64
N HIS A 19 2.28 1.34 -2.65
CA HIS A 19 2.64 2.73 -2.96
C HIS A 19 2.24 3.67 -1.81
N ALA A 20 1.01 3.53 -1.30
CA ALA A 20 0.52 4.27 -0.15
C ALA A 20 1.37 4.04 1.11
N MET A 21 1.83 2.81 1.34
CA MET A 21 2.73 2.48 2.46
C MET A 21 4.08 3.21 2.36
N ILE A 22 4.65 3.32 1.15
CA ILE A 22 5.92 4.02 0.92
C ILE A 22 5.76 5.53 1.13
N GLU A 23 4.65 6.11 0.67
CA GLU A 23 4.35 7.53 0.89
C GLU A 23 4.19 7.85 2.38
N GLN A 24 3.51 6.98 3.12
CA GLN A 24 3.38 7.14 4.58
C GLN A 24 4.72 7.01 5.31
N LEU A 25 5.58 6.07 4.88
CA LEU A 25 6.94 5.95 5.43
C LEU A 25 7.77 7.21 5.18
N MET A 26 7.66 7.81 3.99
CA MET A 26 8.31 9.09 3.69
C MET A 26 7.74 10.23 4.56
N GLY A 27 6.43 10.24 4.82
CA GLY A 27 5.78 11.18 5.72
C GLY A 27 6.30 11.09 7.15
N ILE A 28 6.42 9.87 7.70
CA ILE A 28 6.99 9.63 9.04
C ILE A 28 8.45 10.10 9.10
N ILE A 29 9.25 9.85 8.07
CA ILE A 29 10.65 10.32 8.01
C ILE A 29 10.71 11.86 8.01
N GLY A 30 9.75 12.53 7.36
CA GLY A 30 9.67 13.99 7.30
C GLY A 30 9.14 14.65 8.57
N ALA A 31 8.32 13.95 9.35
CA ALA A 31 7.71 14.45 10.58
C ALA A 31 7.58 13.34 11.65
N PRO A 32 8.70 12.89 12.24
CA PRO A 32 8.71 11.75 13.17
C PRO A 32 7.96 12.01 14.48
N ASP A 33 7.81 13.28 14.88
CA ASP A 33 7.15 13.69 16.12
C ASP A 33 5.68 14.12 15.91
N ASP A 34 5.14 13.96 14.70
CA ASP A 34 3.73 14.27 14.42
C ASP A 34 2.84 13.06 14.75
N GLN A 35 2.08 13.20 15.84
CA GLN A 35 1.17 12.16 16.32
C GLN A 35 0.11 11.78 15.27
N GLY A 36 -0.35 12.73 14.45
CA GLY A 36 -1.34 12.46 13.39
C GLY A 36 -0.76 11.62 12.26
N VAL A 37 0.52 11.84 11.92
CA VAL A 37 1.25 11.00 10.95
C VAL A 37 1.46 9.59 11.51
N ALA A 38 1.79 9.46 12.80
CA ALA A 38 1.93 8.17 13.45
C ALA A 38 0.61 7.37 13.48
N ASP A 39 -0.50 8.02 13.83
CA ASP A 39 -1.82 7.39 13.88
C ASP A 39 -2.30 6.95 12.48
N ALA A 40 -2.03 7.77 11.45
CA ALA A 40 -2.37 7.45 10.06
C ALA A 40 -1.56 6.25 9.54
N ALA A 41 -0.27 6.18 9.88
CA ALA A 41 0.58 5.05 9.50
C ALA A 41 0.17 3.75 10.22
N ASP A 42 -0.19 3.81 11.50
CA ASP A 42 -0.69 2.64 12.26
C ASP A 42 -1.97 2.08 11.62
N ALA A 43 -2.89 2.95 11.18
CA ALA A 43 -4.11 2.52 10.50
C ALA A 43 -3.82 1.77 9.19
N VAL A 44 -2.94 2.30 8.33
CA VAL A 44 -2.55 1.66 7.06
C VAL A 44 -1.90 0.29 7.29
N VAL A 45 -1.01 0.18 8.29
CA VAL A 45 -0.36 -1.09 8.63
C VAL A 45 -1.38 -2.13 9.09
N ARG A 46 -2.35 -1.73 9.92
CA ARG A 46 -3.42 -2.65 10.38
C ARG A 46 -4.32 -3.11 9.25
N GLU A 47 -4.70 -2.21 8.34
CA GLU A 47 -5.49 -2.57 7.16
C GLU A 47 -4.73 -3.54 6.25
N LEU A 48 -3.43 -3.30 6.02
CA LEU A 48 -2.58 -4.18 5.23
C LEU A 48 -2.41 -5.56 5.90
N ASP A 49 -2.18 -5.60 7.21
CA ASP A 49 -2.09 -6.85 7.99
C ASP A 49 -3.40 -7.65 7.96
N ALA A 50 -4.55 -6.97 8.04
CA ALA A 50 -5.85 -7.61 7.93
C ALA A 50 -6.08 -8.21 6.54
N LEU A 51 -5.68 -7.52 5.48
CA LEU A 51 -5.77 -8.01 4.10
C LEU A 51 -4.84 -9.20 3.87
N LEU A 52 -3.58 -9.13 4.29
CA LEU A 52 -2.62 -10.22 4.15
C LEU A 52 -3.02 -11.46 4.96
N ARG A 53 -3.64 -11.27 6.13
CA ARG A 53 -4.17 -12.40 6.93
C ARG A 53 -5.45 -13.00 6.32
N ALA A 54 -6.24 -12.19 5.62
CA ALA A 54 -7.44 -12.64 4.92
C ALA A 54 -7.09 -13.31 3.57
N GLU A 55 -5.91 -13.03 3.02
CA GLU A 55 -5.36 -13.76 1.89
C GLU A 55 -5.04 -15.19 2.35
N PRO A 56 -5.70 -16.22 1.78
CA PRO A 56 -5.38 -17.59 2.14
C PRO A 56 -3.93 -17.84 1.73
N GLU A 57 -3.08 -18.22 2.68
CA GLU A 57 -1.75 -18.74 2.36
C GLU A 57 -1.89 -19.73 1.20
N PRO A 58 -1.16 -19.57 0.09
CA PRO A 58 -1.10 -20.61 -0.92
C PRO A 58 -0.56 -21.85 -0.21
N ALA A 59 -1.41 -22.87 -0.07
CA ALA A 59 -1.10 -24.11 0.61
C ALA A 59 0.26 -24.64 0.09
N ALA A 60 1.26 -24.67 0.98
CA ALA A 60 2.57 -25.25 0.74
C ALA A 60 2.72 -26.54 1.55
#